data_AF-A0A7U4E7B9-F1
#
_entry.id   AF-A0A7U4E7B9-F1
#
_cell.length_a   1.000
_cell.length_b   1.000
_cell.length_c   1.000
_cell.angle_alpha   90.00
_cell.angle_beta   90.00
_cell.angle_gamma   90.00
#
_symmetry.space_group_name_H-M   'P 1'
#
loop_
_entity.id
_entity.type
_entity.pdbx_description
1 polymer ?
#
loop_
_entity_poly.entity_id
_entity_poly.type
_entity_poly.pdbx_seq_one_letter_code
_entity_poly.pdbx_strand_id
1 'polypeptide(L)'
;MLKRLLDRFWKYRFFISDPPIITVEGFYPLLLLLLLSMVALAYHLIRIQVKEAVDFSMDWNLFLSWIPVLIAFMVDVTVKRFGKLPKWVGFWSIGWLLFFPNAPYMITDLLHLSVDMGSDLTWHDIIMLFYYAEVSLFNGLISLYWMHRSWQKTYTNTIGNILLVISLPMAGFGIYLGRIRRWNSWDIIHNPDELLSAVLQSLTDRTALVLSFEFGLLLSMLYLVLWVLLRFRIRHIKE
;
A
#
# COMPACT_ATOMS: atom_id res chain seq x y z
N MET A 1 -6.13 -26.40 25.89
CA MET A 1 -4.99 -25.68 25.28
C MET A 1 -5.44 -24.72 24.17
N LEU A 2 -6.19 -25.20 23.16
CA LEU A 2 -6.72 -24.41 22.06
C LEU A 2 -7.58 -23.21 22.51
N LYS A 3 -8.47 -23.40 23.49
CA LYS A 3 -9.32 -22.33 24.05
C LYS A 3 -8.52 -21.21 24.74
N ARG A 4 -7.44 -21.54 25.46
CA ARG A 4 -6.51 -20.55 26.06
C ARG A 4 -5.65 -19.85 25.02
N LEU A 5 -5.29 -20.53 23.93
CA LEU A 5 -4.58 -19.95 22.79
C LEU A 5 -5.49 -19.01 22.00
N LEU A 6 -6.75 -19.41 21.76
CA LEU A 6 -7.80 -18.60 21.15
C LEU A 6 -8.15 -17.41 22.03
N ASP A 7 -8.32 -17.59 23.34
CA ASP A 7 -8.56 -16.49 24.27
C ASP A 7 -7.35 -15.56 24.37
N ARG A 8 -6.10 -16.06 24.33
CA ARG A 8 -4.92 -15.19 24.20
C ARG A 8 -4.90 -14.47 22.85
N PHE A 9 -5.20 -15.15 21.75
CA PHE A 9 -5.28 -14.54 20.42
C PHE A 9 -6.33 -13.41 20.39
N TRP A 10 -7.50 -13.64 21.00
CA TRP A 10 -8.59 -12.68 21.13
C TRP A 10 -8.32 -11.54 22.13
N LYS A 11 -7.70 -11.85 23.27
CA LYS A 11 -7.39 -10.88 24.35
C LYS A 11 -6.23 -9.95 24.00
N TYR A 12 -5.38 -10.34 23.04
CA TYR A 12 -4.31 -9.51 22.46
C TYR A 12 -4.63 -9.09 21.01
N ARG A 13 -5.87 -8.67 20.78
CA ARG A 13 -6.36 -7.95 19.58
C ARG A 13 -5.32 -6.94 19.10
N PHE A 14 -4.88 -7.02 17.83
CA PHE A 14 -4.13 -6.03 17.02
C PHE A 14 -3.68 -4.74 17.72
N PHE A 15 -2.98 -4.84 18.86
CA PHE A 15 -2.67 -3.68 19.69
C PHE A 15 -1.29 -3.23 19.27
N ILE A 16 -1.22 -2.16 18.49
CA ILE A 16 0.03 -1.56 18.10
C ILE A 16 0.48 -0.70 19.28
N SER A 17 1.56 -1.11 19.96
CA SER A 17 2.13 -0.30 21.03
C SER A 17 2.56 1.06 20.48
N ASP A 18 2.28 2.15 21.19
CA ASP A 18 2.83 3.47 20.88
C ASP A 18 4.34 3.49 21.19
N PRO A 19 5.26 3.57 20.20
CA PRO A 19 6.57 4.16 20.47
C PRO A 19 6.40 5.68 20.67
N PRO A 20 7.31 6.33 21.42
CA PRO A 20 7.16 7.72 21.84
C PRO A 20 7.02 8.71 20.68
N ILE A 21 6.39 9.83 21.00
CA ILE A 21 5.92 10.88 20.10
C ILE A 21 7.12 11.55 19.40
N ILE A 22 7.16 11.45 18.07
CA ILE A 22 8.18 12.03 17.17
C ILE A 22 9.61 11.59 17.55
N THR A 23 9.88 10.30 17.47
CA THR A 23 11.26 9.83 17.37
C THR A 23 11.72 9.87 15.90
N VAL A 24 13.01 10.12 15.68
CA VAL A 24 13.74 9.96 14.40
C VAL A 24 13.41 8.62 13.73
N GLU A 25 12.91 7.65 14.50
CA GLU A 25 12.44 6.34 14.07
C GLU A 25 11.32 6.34 13.04
N GLY A 26 10.47 7.37 12.99
CA GLY A 26 9.46 7.49 11.93
C GLY A 26 10.06 7.79 10.55
N PHE A 27 11.23 8.43 10.52
CA PHE A 27 11.95 8.77 9.30
C PHE A 27 12.80 7.63 8.75
N TYR A 28 13.25 6.67 9.58
CA TYR A 28 14.04 5.53 9.08
C TYR A 28 13.32 4.69 8.02
N PRO A 29 12.03 4.32 8.17
CA PRO A 29 11.29 3.64 7.12
C PRO A 29 11.25 4.46 5.82
N LEU A 30 11.01 5.78 5.91
CA LEU A 30 10.98 6.64 4.73
C LEU A 30 12.35 6.73 4.06
N LEU A 31 13.43 6.85 4.84
CA LEU A 31 14.79 6.88 4.30
C LEU A 31 15.15 5.54 3.63
N LEU A 32 14.79 4.42 4.25
CA LEU A 32 14.98 3.09 3.65
C LEU A 32 14.19 2.97 2.33
N LEU A 33 12.91 3.35 2.33
CA LEU A 33 12.08 3.34 1.12
C LEU A 33 12.65 4.25 0.02
N LEU A 34 13.21 5.40 0.40
CA LEU A 34 13.90 6.31 -0.52
C LEU A 34 15.13 5.65 -1.12
N LEU A 35 15.98 5.04 -0.29
CA LEU A 35 17.15 4.31 -0.77
C LEU A 35 16.75 3.17 -1.71
N LEU A 36 15.75 2.37 -1.36
CA LEU A 36 15.25 1.29 -2.22
C LEU A 36 14.66 1.83 -3.54
N SER A 37 13.96 2.97 -3.50
CA SER A 37 13.47 3.66 -4.70
C SER A 37 14.62 4.12 -5.59
N MET A 38 15.71 4.65 -5.01
CA MET A 38 16.91 5.05 -5.76
C MET A 38 17.60 3.85 -6.41
N VAL A 39 17.59 2.68 -5.75
CA VAL A 39 18.08 1.43 -6.36
C VAL A 39 17.20 1.03 -7.54
N ALA A 40 15.86 1.08 -7.42
CA ALA A 40 14.95 0.80 -8.54
C ALA A 40 15.19 1.74 -9.73
N LEU A 41 15.32 3.05 -9.47
CA LEU A 41 15.66 4.04 -10.49
C LEU A 41 17.03 3.77 -11.14
N ALA A 42 18.03 3.30 -10.37
CA ALA A 42 19.32 2.93 -10.92
C ALA A 42 19.22 1.76 -11.92
N TYR A 43 18.38 0.75 -11.66
CA TYR A 43 18.12 -0.32 -12.63
C TYR A 43 17.48 0.21 -13.92
N HIS A 44 16.57 1.18 -13.81
CA HIS A 44 15.98 1.82 -14.99
C HIS A 44 17.02 2.65 -15.76
N LEU A 45 17.88 3.40 -15.08
CA LEU A 45 18.99 4.13 -15.73
C LEU A 45 19.94 3.18 -16.46
N ILE A 46 20.30 2.04 -15.87
CA ILE A 46 21.10 1.00 -16.53
C ILE A 46 20.38 0.49 -17.79
N ARG A 47 19.07 0.25 -17.71
CA ARG A 47 18.26 -0.18 -18.85
C ARG A 47 18.29 0.82 -20.00
N ILE A 48 18.19 2.13 -19.70
CA ILE A 48 18.23 3.21 -20.70
C ILE A 48 19.57 3.25 -21.45
N GLN A 49 20.68 2.92 -20.79
CA GLN A 49 21.99 2.86 -21.46
C GLN A 49 22.12 1.67 -22.42
N VAL A 50 21.23 0.67 -22.31
CA VAL A 50 21.29 -0.57 -23.09
C VAL A 50 20.21 -0.66 -24.17
N LYS A 51 19.02 -0.05 -23.96
CA LYS A 51 17.90 -0.04 -24.92
C LYS A 51 17.53 1.40 -25.32
N GLU A 52 17.23 1.62 -26.60
CA GLU A 52 16.87 2.95 -27.15
C GLU A 52 15.45 3.43 -26.76
N ALA A 53 14.50 2.52 -26.51
CA ALA A 53 13.13 2.88 -26.17
C ALA A 53 12.95 3.03 -24.65
N VAL A 54 12.71 4.28 -24.21
CA VAL A 54 12.52 4.63 -22.80
C VAL A 54 11.03 4.73 -22.47
N ASP A 55 10.59 3.99 -21.46
CA ASP A 55 9.24 4.09 -20.89
C ASP A 55 9.32 4.56 -19.43
N PHE A 56 8.87 5.78 -19.16
CA PHE A 56 8.87 6.38 -17.83
C PHE A 56 7.60 6.06 -17.01
N SER A 57 6.70 5.22 -17.52
CA SER A 57 5.46 4.85 -16.84
C SER A 57 5.70 4.22 -15.46
N MET A 58 6.78 3.43 -15.32
CA MET A 58 7.15 2.79 -14.05
C MET A 58 7.62 3.78 -13.00
N ASP A 59 8.36 4.80 -13.40
CA ASP A 59 8.84 5.87 -12.51
C ASP A 59 7.65 6.69 -11.99
N TRP A 60 6.68 6.94 -12.88
CA TRP A 60 5.44 7.60 -12.50
C TRP A 60 4.63 6.76 -11.51
N ASN A 61 4.48 5.45 -11.73
CA ASN A 61 3.78 4.55 -10.81
C ASN A 61 4.49 4.46 -9.45
N LEU A 62 5.82 4.41 -9.44
CA LEU A 62 6.61 4.45 -8.21
C LEU A 62 6.37 5.77 -7.46
N PHE A 63 6.39 6.91 -8.16
CA PHE A 63 6.05 8.21 -7.56
C PHE A 63 4.64 8.23 -6.97
N LEU A 64 3.63 7.69 -7.67
CA LEU A 64 2.27 7.61 -7.14
C LEU A 64 2.17 6.72 -5.89
N SER A 65 2.99 5.67 -5.78
CA SER A 65 3.06 4.82 -4.59
C SER A 65 3.59 5.55 -3.34
N TRP A 66 4.32 6.65 -3.51
CA TRP A 66 4.81 7.48 -2.39
C TRP A 66 3.71 8.33 -1.75
N ILE A 67 2.69 8.73 -2.52
CA ILE A 67 1.58 9.56 -2.02
C ILE A 67 0.89 8.94 -0.80
N PRO A 68 0.41 7.67 -0.82
CA PRO A 68 -0.27 7.08 0.33
C PRO A 68 0.64 6.98 1.56
N VAL A 69 1.93 6.67 1.42
CA VAL A 69 2.84 6.59 2.58
C VAL A 69 3.12 7.96 3.20
N LEU A 70 3.22 9.02 2.39
CA LEU A 70 3.36 10.39 2.88
C LEU A 70 2.10 10.89 3.59
N ILE A 71 0.91 10.59 3.05
CA ILE A 71 -0.37 10.88 3.72
C ILE A 71 -0.43 10.15 5.06
N ALA A 72 -0.13 8.85 5.07
CA ALA A 72 -0.17 8.04 6.28
C ALA A 72 0.82 8.52 7.35
N PHE A 73 2.03 8.92 6.95
CA PHE A 73 3.03 9.51 7.83
C PHE A 73 2.52 10.82 8.46
N MET A 74 2.00 11.74 7.64
CA MET A 74 1.46 13.00 8.11
C MET A 74 0.29 12.80 9.08
N VAL A 75 -0.64 11.89 8.76
CA VAL A 75 -1.76 11.55 9.65
C VAL A 75 -1.25 11.01 10.98
N ASP A 76 -0.32 10.05 10.95
CA ASP A 76 0.22 9.41 12.14
C ASP A 76 0.97 10.39 13.05
N VAL A 77 1.83 11.24 12.48
CA VAL A 77 2.56 12.29 13.22
C VAL A 77 1.60 13.29 13.83
N THR A 78 0.58 13.72 13.09
CA THR A 78 -0.42 14.68 13.56
C THR A 78 -1.25 14.11 14.71
N VAL A 79 -1.72 12.86 14.58
CA VAL A 79 -2.50 12.18 15.64
C VAL A 79 -1.64 11.94 16.88
N LYS A 80 -0.35 11.65 16.74
CA LYS A 80 0.58 11.53 17.88
C LYS A 80 0.82 12.86 18.58
N ARG A 81 0.97 13.95 17.84
CA ARG A 81 1.31 15.28 18.37
C ARG A 81 0.10 15.99 18.99
N PHE A 82 -1.06 15.92 18.34
CA PHE A 82 -2.25 16.70 18.70
C PHE A 82 -3.39 15.85 19.26
N GLY A 83 -3.22 14.52 19.34
CA GLY A 83 -4.23 13.60 19.85
C GLY A 83 -5.28 13.21 18.81
N LYS A 84 -6.50 12.93 19.27
CA LYS A 84 -7.57 12.39 18.42
C LYS A 84 -8.19 13.49 17.54
N LEU A 85 -8.03 13.38 16.23
CA LEU A 85 -8.57 14.34 15.25
C LEU A 85 -9.46 13.62 14.21
N PRO A 86 -10.70 13.25 14.56
CA PRO A 86 -11.53 12.37 13.73
C PRO A 86 -11.86 12.93 12.35
N LYS A 87 -12.07 14.24 12.22
CA LYS A 87 -12.34 14.88 10.92
C LYS A 87 -11.10 14.89 10.02
N TRP A 88 -9.93 15.20 10.59
CA TRP A 88 -8.65 15.18 9.89
C TRP A 88 -8.30 13.78 9.39
N VAL A 89 -8.37 12.79 10.29
CA VAL A 89 -8.10 11.39 9.94
C VAL A 89 -9.10 10.91 8.89
N GLY A 90 -10.38 11.23 9.02
CA GLY A 90 -11.41 10.83 8.06
C GLY A 90 -11.15 11.38 6.66
N PHE A 91 -10.89 12.68 6.55
CA PHE A 91 -10.56 13.35 5.30
C PHE A 91 -9.34 12.71 4.61
N TRP A 92 -8.23 12.57 5.34
CA TRP A 92 -7.02 11.97 4.79
C TRP A 92 -7.11 10.47 4.56
N SER A 93 -8.05 9.76 5.20
CA SER A 93 -8.30 8.35 4.90
C SER A 93 -8.90 8.17 3.50
N ILE A 94 -9.77 9.09 3.07
CA ILE A 94 -10.34 9.08 1.72
C ILE A 94 -9.24 9.38 0.70
N GLY A 95 -8.45 10.43 0.94
CA GLY A 95 -7.30 10.77 0.09
C GLY A 95 -6.28 9.64 0.01
N TRP A 96 -5.94 9.01 1.14
CA TRP A 96 -5.07 7.85 1.18
C TRP A 96 -5.64 6.69 0.35
N LEU A 97 -6.93 6.36 0.51
CA LEU A 97 -7.55 5.23 -0.18
C LEU A 97 -7.63 5.42 -1.70
N LEU A 98 -7.72 6.67 -2.18
CA LEU A 98 -7.71 7.00 -3.60
C LEU A 98 -6.35 6.69 -4.26
N PHE A 99 -5.26 6.81 -3.52
CA PHE A 99 -3.90 6.55 -4.01
C PHE A 99 -3.33 5.20 -3.54
N PHE A 100 -3.90 4.58 -2.51
CA PHE A 100 -3.48 3.30 -1.96
C PHE A 100 -3.37 2.18 -3.02
N PRO A 101 -4.30 2.04 -3.99
CA PRO A 101 -4.19 1.04 -5.06
C PRO A 101 -2.91 1.11 -5.87
N ASN A 102 -2.31 2.30 -6.04
CA ASN A 102 -1.09 2.47 -6.84
C ASN A 102 0.12 1.72 -6.27
N ALA A 103 0.14 1.46 -4.97
CA ALA A 103 1.21 0.71 -4.32
C ALA A 103 1.25 -0.78 -4.77
N PRO A 104 0.19 -1.59 -4.57
CA PRO A 104 0.13 -2.96 -5.08
C PRO A 104 -0.08 -3.06 -6.60
N TYR A 105 -0.53 -1.99 -7.27
CA TYR A 105 -0.77 -1.96 -8.72
C TYR A 105 0.43 -2.44 -9.53
N MET A 106 1.64 -2.10 -9.11
CA MET A 106 2.87 -2.44 -9.83
C MET A 106 3.16 -3.95 -9.91
N ILE A 107 2.51 -4.78 -9.08
CA ILE A 107 2.53 -6.24 -9.25
C ILE A 107 1.89 -6.64 -10.59
N THR A 108 0.88 -5.90 -11.06
CA THR A 108 0.24 -6.19 -12.36
C THR A 108 1.12 -5.85 -13.56
N ASP A 109 2.09 -4.95 -13.39
CA ASP A 109 3.06 -4.62 -14.44
C ASP A 109 4.02 -5.81 -14.68
N LEU A 110 4.26 -6.67 -13.69
CA LEU A 110 5.04 -7.91 -13.85
C LEU A 110 4.40 -8.86 -14.89
N LEU A 111 3.09 -8.80 -15.11
CA LEU A 111 2.41 -9.67 -16.07
C LEU A 111 2.77 -9.34 -17.54
N HIS A 112 3.22 -8.10 -17.80
CA HIS A 112 3.54 -7.65 -19.16
C HIS A 112 4.89 -8.17 -19.65
N LEU A 113 5.73 -8.71 -18.76
CA LEU A 113 7.00 -9.36 -19.08
C LEU A 113 6.85 -10.66 -19.88
N SER A 114 5.67 -11.29 -19.85
CA SER A 114 5.43 -12.58 -20.50
C SER A 114 5.47 -12.53 -22.04
N VAL A 115 5.42 -11.33 -22.64
CA VAL A 115 5.21 -11.16 -24.08
C VAL A 115 6.51 -11.16 -24.88
N ASP A 116 7.67 -10.86 -24.27
CA ASP A 116 8.94 -10.68 -25.00
C ASP A 116 10.12 -11.46 -24.39
N MET A 117 9.92 -12.77 -24.23
CA MET A 117 10.93 -13.73 -23.75
C MET A 117 12.05 -14.01 -24.77
N GLY A 118 12.07 -13.32 -25.92
CA GLY A 118 13.00 -13.56 -27.01
C GLY A 118 14.31 -12.76 -26.96
N SER A 119 14.52 -11.89 -25.98
CA SER A 119 15.70 -11.02 -25.89
C SER A 119 16.69 -11.46 -24.81
N ASP A 120 18.00 -11.29 -25.05
CA ASP A 120 19.06 -11.59 -24.06
C ASP A 120 19.00 -10.72 -22.78
N LEU A 121 18.15 -9.69 -22.75
CA LEU A 121 17.99 -8.72 -21.66
C LEU A 121 16.75 -8.96 -20.79
N THR A 122 15.96 -10.00 -21.06
CA THR A 122 14.70 -10.26 -20.35
C THR A 122 14.93 -10.47 -18.83
N TRP A 123 16.09 -10.99 -18.42
CA TRP A 123 16.43 -11.13 -16.99
C TRP A 123 16.62 -9.77 -16.27
N HIS A 124 17.21 -8.77 -16.93
CA HIS A 124 17.38 -7.42 -16.35
C HIS A 124 16.03 -6.74 -16.17
N ASP A 125 15.17 -6.84 -17.19
CA ASP A 125 13.81 -6.27 -17.16
C ASP A 125 12.96 -6.92 -16.04
N ILE A 126 13.11 -8.24 -15.81
CA ILE A 126 12.45 -8.95 -14.69
C ILE A 126 12.96 -8.44 -13.34
N ILE A 127 14.27 -8.36 -13.13
CA ILE A 127 14.85 -7.91 -11.86
C ILE A 127 14.44 -6.47 -11.57
N MET A 128 14.55 -5.59 -12.57
CA MET A 128 14.14 -4.20 -12.46
C MET A 128 12.67 -4.10 -12.03
N LEU A 129 11.74 -4.72 -12.79
CA LEU A 129 10.32 -4.66 -12.48
C LEU A 129 9.99 -5.26 -11.11
N PHE A 130 10.70 -6.32 -10.70
CA PHE A 130 10.54 -6.89 -9.36
C PHE A 130 10.93 -5.89 -8.27
N TYR A 131 12.06 -5.18 -8.40
CA TYR A 131 12.44 -4.12 -7.46
C TYR A 131 11.39 -3.00 -7.39
N TYR A 132 10.89 -2.56 -8.54
CA TYR A 132 9.82 -1.56 -8.62
C TYR A 132 8.54 -2.03 -7.90
N ALA A 133 8.10 -3.27 -8.14
CA ALA A 133 6.93 -3.85 -7.48
C ALA A 133 7.16 -4.02 -5.97
N GLU A 134 8.34 -4.47 -5.55
CA GLU A 134 8.69 -4.67 -4.14
C GLU A 134 8.69 -3.36 -3.36
N VAL A 135 9.36 -2.32 -3.87
CA VAL A 135 9.42 -1.00 -3.21
C VAL A 135 8.03 -0.40 -3.04
N SER A 136 7.22 -0.43 -4.09
CA SER A 136 5.86 0.11 -4.07
C SER A 136 4.94 -0.68 -3.16
N LEU A 137 5.12 -2.00 -3.08
CA LEU A 137 4.40 -2.84 -2.11
C LEU A 137 4.79 -2.49 -0.67
N PHE A 138 6.06 -2.24 -0.39
CA PHE A 138 6.50 -1.78 0.93
C PHE A 138 5.95 -0.39 1.28
N ASN A 139 5.90 0.55 0.34
CA ASN A 139 5.21 1.83 0.51
C ASN A 139 3.75 1.61 0.92
N GLY A 140 3.04 0.72 0.21
CA GLY A 140 1.67 0.33 0.51
C GLY A 140 1.51 -0.23 1.92
N LEU A 141 2.29 -1.25 2.29
CA LEU A 141 2.19 -1.93 3.58
C LEU A 141 2.53 -1.01 4.77
N ILE A 142 3.57 -0.17 4.64
CA ILE A 142 3.93 0.81 5.67
C ILE A 142 2.83 1.87 5.81
N SER A 143 2.28 2.35 4.69
CA SER A 143 1.18 3.31 4.71
C SER A 143 -0.07 2.72 5.40
N LEU A 144 -0.43 1.48 5.07
CA LEU A 144 -1.57 0.77 5.66
C LEU A 144 -1.38 0.58 7.17
N TYR A 145 -0.16 0.26 7.61
CA TYR A 145 0.17 0.13 9.02
C TYR A 145 -0.02 1.44 9.79
N TRP A 146 0.49 2.56 9.28
CA TRP A 146 0.34 3.86 9.94
C TRP A 146 -1.11 4.36 9.93
N MET A 147 -1.85 4.13 8.84
CA MET A 147 -3.28 4.42 8.80
C MET A 147 -4.05 3.57 9.80
N HIS A 148 -3.80 2.26 9.86
CA HIS A 148 -4.45 1.36 10.80
C HIS A 148 -4.20 1.80 12.26
N ARG A 149 -2.95 2.12 12.62
CA ARG A 149 -2.62 2.67 13.94
C ARG A 149 -3.38 3.97 14.23
N SER A 150 -3.41 4.88 13.25
CA SER A 150 -4.08 6.18 13.38
C SER A 150 -5.59 6.04 13.57
N TRP A 151 -6.23 5.10 12.89
CA TRP A 151 -7.64 4.77 13.06
C TRP A 151 -7.94 4.20 14.44
N GLN A 152 -7.13 3.24 14.91
CA GLN A 152 -7.28 2.65 16.24
C GLN A 152 -7.15 3.70 17.35
N LYS A 153 -6.17 4.61 17.21
CA LYS A 153 -5.91 5.69 18.17
C LYS A 153 -6.99 6.77 18.17
N THR A 154 -7.50 7.13 17.00
CA THR A 154 -8.45 8.26 16.84
C THR A 154 -9.89 7.85 17.10
N TYR A 155 -10.33 6.71 16.57
CA TYR A 155 -11.71 6.24 16.68
C TYR A 155 -11.82 5.21 17.81
N THR A 156 -11.66 3.93 17.49
CA THR A 156 -11.60 2.79 18.41
C THR A 156 -10.85 1.64 17.75
N ASN A 157 -10.40 0.66 18.54
CA ASN A 157 -9.79 -0.57 18.00
C ASN A 157 -10.72 -1.32 17.03
N THR A 158 -12.02 -1.38 17.33
CA THR A 158 -13.00 -2.06 16.47
C THR A 158 -13.14 -1.33 15.13
N ILE A 159 -13.30 0.00 15.15
CA ILE A 159 -13.42 0.79 13.92
C ILE A 159 -12.14 0.70 13.09
N GLY A 160 -10.96 0.79 13.72
CA GLY A 160 -9.69 0.66 13.01
C GLY A 160 -9.53 -0.69 12.31
N ASN A 161 -9.90 -1.79 12.97
CA ASN A 161 -9.86 -3.12 12.36
C ASN A 161 -10.88 -3.26 11.21
N ILE A 162 -12.07 -2.67 11.34
CA ILE A 162 -13.08 -2.66 10.26
C ILE A 162 -12.54 -1.91 9.04
N LEU A 163 -11.98 -0.71 9.24
CA LEU A 163 -11.39 0.08 8.17
C LEU A 163 -10.22 -0.64 7.49
N LEU A 164 -9.37 -1.31 8.26
CA LEU A 164 -8.32 -2.18 7.72
C LEU A 164 -8.92 -3.25 6.79
N VAL A 165 -9.88 -4.04 7.28
CA VAL A 165 -10.48 -5.15 6.52
C VAL A 165 -11.17 -4.65 5.25
N ILE A 166 -11.84 -3.50 5.30
CA ILE A 166 -12.51 -2.89 4.15
C ILE A 166 -11.48 -2.36 3.12
N SER A 167 -10.38 -1.76 3.57
CA SER A 167 -9.38 -1.17 2.68
C SER A 167 -8.66 -2.17 1.77
N LEU A 168 -8.54 -3.43 2.21
CA LEU A 168 -7.82 -4.49 1.50
C LEU A 168 -8.47 -4.85 0.15
N PRO A 169 -9.76 -5.25 0.08
CA PRO A 169 -10.42 -5.47 -1.20
C PRO A 169 -10.62 -4.19 -2.00
N MET A 170 -10.77 -3.02 -1.34
CA MET A 170 -10.86 -1.74 -2.05
C MET A 170 -9.58 -1.39 -2.81
N ALA A 171 -8.41 -1.81 -2.32
CA ALA A 171 -7.17 -1.68 -3.07
C ALA A 171 -7.23 -2.46 -4.40
N GLY A 172 -7.67 -3.72 -4.36
CA GLY A 172 -7.83 -4.53 -5.57
C GLY A 172 -8.90 -3.99 -6.53
N PHE A 173 -9.99 -3.42 -6.00
CA PHE A 173 -10.99 -2.73 -6.82
C PHE A 173 -10.40 -1.51 -7.52
N GLY A 174 -9.59 -0.70 -6.81
CA GLY A 174 -8.89 0.43 -7.41
C GLY A 174 -7.87 0.01 -8.47
N ILE A 175 -7.18 -1.12 -8.28
CA ILE A 175 -6.29 -1.70 -9.30
C ILE A 175 -7.09 -2.10 -10.55
N TYR A 176 -8.28 -2.70 -10.40
CA TYR A 176 -9.16 -3.00 -11.53
C TYR A 176 -9.55 -1.72 -12.29
N LEU A 177 -9.93 -0.65 -11.57
CA LEU A 177 -10.30 0.62 -12.21
C LEU A 177 -9.12 1.21 -12.99
N GLY A 178 -7.92 1.19 -12.43
CA GLY A 178 -6.71 1.68 -13.10
C GLY A 178 -6.28 0.82 -14.28
N ARG A 179 -6.22 -0.51 -14.10
CA ARG A 179 -5.62 -1.39 -15.11
C ARG A 179 -6.59 -1.77 -16.22
N ILE A 180 -7.84 -2.07 -15.87
CA ILE A 180 -8.82 -2.60 -16.81
C ILE A 180 -9.66 -1.47 -17.40
N ARG A 181 -10.10 -0.53 -16.55
CA ARG A 181 -10.94 0.60 -16.97
C ARG A 181 -10.16 1.87 -17.29
N ARG A 182 -8.83 1.89 -17.07
CA ARG A 182 -7.91 3.01 -17.36
C ARG A 182 -8.23 4.33 -16.64
N TRP A 183 -8.87 4.24 -15.47
CA TRP A 183 -9.13 5.40 -14.61
C TRP A 183 -7.96 5.69 -13.67
N ASN A 184 -7.59 6.96 -13.54
CA ASN A 184 -6.55 7.41 -12.64
C ASN A 184 -7.11 8.13 -11.41
N SER A 185 -6.29 8.25 -10.36
CA SER A 185 -6.67 8.92 -9.11
C SER A 185 -7.09 10.39 -9.31
N TRP A 186 -6.61 11.09 -10.35
CA TRP A 186 -6.97 12.49 -10.63
C TRP A 186 -8.23 12.68 -11.47
N ASP A 187 -8.82 11.60 -12.01
CA ASP A 187 -10.06 11.69 -12.80
C ASP A 187 -11.28 12.02 -11.93
N ILE A 188 -11.18 11.84 -10.60
CA ILE A 188 -12.19 12.32 -9.65
C ILE A 188 -12.40 13.85 -9.72
N ILE A 189 -11.37 14.59 -10.17
CA ILE A 189 -11.44 16.06 -10.32
C ILE A 189 -11.90 16.43 -11.72
N HIS A 190 -11.44 15.71 -12.74
CA HIS A 190 -11.66 16.09 -14.14
C HIS A 190 -12.97 15.54 -14.71
N ASN A 191 -13.34 14.30 -14.34
CA ASN A 191 -14.50 13.58 -14.90
C ASN A 191 -15.28 12.81 -13.80
N PRO A 192 -15.81 13.51 -12.77
CA PRO A 192 -16.43 12.85 -11.61
C PRO A 192 -17.68 12.02 -11.96
N ASP A 193 -18.52 12.50 -12.88
CA ASP A 193 -19.77 11.83 -13.25
C ASP A 193 -19.51 10.52 -14.01
N GLU A 194 -18.58 10.55 -14.96
CA GLU A 194 -18.17 9.37 -15.71
C GLU A 194 -17.48 8.34 -14.80
N LEU A 195 -16.59 8.80 -13.91
CA LEU A 195 -15.94 7.93 -12.93
C LEU A 195 -16.97 7.27 -12.02
N LEU A 196 -17.96 8.00 -11.51
CA LEU A 196 -19.02 7.45 -10.68
C LEU A 196 -19.81 6.37 -11.43
N SER A 197 -20.17 6.65 -12.69
CA SER A 197 -20.87 5.67 -13.54
C SER A 197 -20.03 4.40 -13.75
N ALA A 198 -18.72 4.55 -13.95
CA ALA A 198 -17.80 3.45 -14.14
C ALA A 198 -17.65 2.62 -12.85
N VAL A 199 -17.57 3.27 -11.69
CA VAL A 199 -17.54 2.60 -10.38
C VAL A 199 -18.80 1.76 -10.19
N LEU A 200 -19.99 2.34 -10.40
CA LEU A 200 -21.26 1.66 -10.21
C LEU A 200 -21.42 0.45 -11.15
N GLN A 201 -21.04 0.59 -12.42
CA GLN A 201 -21.04 -0.52 -13.37
C GLN A 201 -20.03 -1.62 -13.00
N SER A 202 -18.92 -1.26 -12.37
CA SER A 202 -17.86 -2.20 -11.99
C SER A 202 -18.19 -3.00 -10.73
N LEU A 203 -19.17 -2.57 -9.92
CA LEU A 203 -19.59 -3.31 -8.72
C LEU A 203 -20.15 -4.71 -9.02
N THR A 204 -20.69 -4.93 -10.22
CA THR A 204 -21.24 -6.23 -10.66
C THR A 204 -20.32 -6.94 -11.65
N ASP A 205 -19.19 -6.34 -12.02
CA ASP A 205 -18.22 -6.95 -12.93
C ASP A 205 -17.48 -8.08 -12.22
N ARG A 206 -17.54 -9.28 -12.81
CA ARG A 206 -16.87 -10.48 -12.28
C ARG A 206 -15.36 -10.28 -12.13
N THR A 207 -14.72 -9.60 -13.07
CA THR A 207 -13.28 -9.34 -13.06
C THR A 207 -12.91 -8.41 -11.92
N ALA A 208 -13.72 -7.37 -11.69
CA ALA A 208 -13.53 -6.44 -10.58
C ALA A 208 -13.63 -7.17 -9.23
N LEU A 209 -14.64 -8.04 -9.07
CA LEU A 209 -14.83 -8.82 -7.84
C LEU A 209 -13.70 -9.81 -7.59
N VAL A 210 -13.24 -10.54 -8.63
CA VAL A 210 -12.13 -11.49 -8.52
C VAL A 210 -10.83 -10.77 -8.17
N LEU A 211 -10.47 -9.71 -8.89
CA LEU A 211 -9.25 -8.95 -8.60
C LEU A 211 -9.28 -8.31 -7.21
N SER A 212 -10.45 -7.77 -6.80
CA SER A 212 -10.63 -7.23 -5.44
C SER A 212 -10.38 -8.30 -4.37
N PHE A 213 -10.88 -9.51 -4.59
CA PHE A 213 -10.69 -10.62 -3.67
C PHE A 213 -9.24 -11.11 -3.64
N GLU A 214 -8.61 -11.33 -4.80
CA GLU A 214 -7.23 -11.83 -4.92
C GLU A 214 -6.21 -10.86 -4.31
N PHE A 215 -6.27 -9.58 -4.70
CA PHE A 215 -5.41 -8.55 -4.10
C PHE A 215 -5.76 -8.31 -2.63
N GLY A 216 -7.03 -8.39 -2.26
CA GLY A 216 -7.45 -8.31 -0.86
C GLY A 216 -6.81 -9.41 -0.01
N LEU A 217 -6.81 -10.65 -0.48
CA LEU A 217 -6.15 -11.78 0.19
C LEU A 217 -4.63 -11.61 0.23
N LEU A 218 -4.00 -11.25 -0.89
CA LEU A 218 -2.56 -11.02 -0.97
C LEU A 218 -2.11 -9.96 0.05
N LEU A 219 -2.76 -8.80 0.04
CA LEU A 219 -2.47 -7.71 0.98
C LEU A 219 -2.77 -8.12 2.42
N SER A 220 -3.82 -8.90 2.66
CA SER A 220 -4.13 -9.42 4.00
C SER A 220 -3.00 -10.29 4.54
N MET A 221 -2.46 -11.20 3.72
CA MET A 221 -1.37 -12.08 4.11
C MET A 221 -0.09 -11.29 4.38
N LEU A 222 0.27 -10.38 3.48
CA LEU A 222 1.46 -9.53 3.63
C LEU A 222 1.36 -8.63 4.86
N TYR A 223 0.19 -8.04 5.11
CA TYR A 223 -0.06 -7.24 6.30
C TYR A 223 0.02 -8.07 7.58
N LEU A 224 -0.48 -9.30 7.57
CA LEU A 224 -0.36 -10.22 8.70
C LEU A 224 1.10 -10.54 9.01
N VAL A 225 1.91 -10.82 7.99
CA VAL A 225 3.37 -11.03 8.14
C VAL A 225 4.03 -9.80 8.77
N LEU A 226 3.78 -8.60 8.21
CA LEU A 226 4.31 -7.35 8.75
C LEU A 226 3.91 -7.16 10.22
N TRP A 227 2.64 -7.39 10.55
CA TRP A 227 2.13 -7.24 11.91
C TRP A 227 2.82 -8.19 12.90
N VAL A 228 3.02 -9.45 12.50
CA VAL A 228 3.74 -10.45 13.32
C VAL A 228 5.18 -10.01 13.57
N LEU A 229 5.92 -9.60 12.54
CA LEU A 229 7.31 -9.14 12.64
C LEU A 229 7.44 -7.94 13.59
N LEU A 230 6.57 -6.94 13.43
CA LEU A 230 6.55 -5.76 14.30
C LEU A 230 6.25 -6.11 15.76
N ARG A 231 5.34 -7.05 15.98
CA ARG A 231 4.97 -7.50 17.33
C ARG A 231 6.12 -8.21 18.06
N PHE A 232 6.89 -9.03 17.36
CA PHE A 232 8.07 -9.69 17.95
C PHE A 232 9.14 -8.69 18.38
N ARG A 233 9.37 -7.64 17.58
CA ARG A 233 10.32 -6.56 17.93
C ARG A 233 9.94 -5.86 19.24
N ILE A 234 8.66 -5.63 19.49
CA ILE A 234 8.18 -4.91 20.68
C ILE A 234 8.38 -5.72 21.98
N ARG A 235 8.34 -7.06 21.92
CA ARG A 235 8.52 -7.91 23.10
C ARG A 235 9.92 -7.84 23.68
N HIS A 236 10.96 -7.79 22.84
CA HIS A 236 12.35 -7.74 23.28
C HIS A 236 12.78 -6.41 23.90
N ILE A 237 12.01 -5.32 23.72
CA ILE A 237 12.34 -4.01 24.29
C ILE A 237 11.78 -3.86 25.72
N LYS A 238 10.83 -4.72 26.12
CA LYS A 238 10.16 -4.67 27.43
C LYS A 238 10.61 -5.76 28.40
N GLU A 239 11.51 -6.65 27.99
CA GLU A 239 12.20 -7.63 28.83
C GLU A 239 13.59 -7.09 29.16
#